data_AF-A0A2S8GPC5-F1
#
_entry.id   AF-A0A2S8GPC5-F1
#
_cell.length_a   1.000
_cell.length_b   1.000
_cell.length_c   1.000
_cell.angle_alpha   90.00
_cell.angle_beta   90.00
_cell.angle_gamma   90.00
#
_symmetry.space_group_name_H-M   'P 1'
#
loop_
_entity.id
_entity.type
_entity.pdbx_description
1 polymer ?
#
loop_
_entity_poly.entity_id
_entity_poly.type
_entity_poly.pdbx_seq_one_letter_code
_entity_poly.pdbx_strand_id
1 'polypeptide(L)'
;MPRPSEIDDETPVEETPTTEGLLGLPPLAIRLAAFGVVFASLGVSWLGCGIYRGRLEQAIVRQVEAAGGHVIRDYQINIKENPLRFEPKLLAVAEPPWLDQLLGVPFQSRIVCAHAGFEGFQPTLVKQIARLRHLQQLGLWNTELDASALESIARMPALREIELHWPWLTPQELEFLGRSETIESIQLHNNCATDALVAEVVHFPGLKKIMVSGPRVTGRSIAPLAECPQLQSIELRDISGISPEELRPLIDLPDLKTLALKGCGVDANAYPVLAQLPALQSLTILGANYDTNLPAIAPPIHSLEEMRLRYEGSSP
;
A
#
# COMPACT_ATOMS: atom_id res chain seq x y z
N MET A 1 -14.93 103.37 -36.76
CA MET A 1 -15.39 102.20 -35.98
C MET A 1 -16.40 101.43 -36.82
N PRO A 2 -16.48 100.08 -36.78
CA PRO A 2 -15.96 99.14 -35.78
C PRO A 2 -15.02 98.03 -36.34
N ARG A 3 -14.78 97.04 -35.46
CA ARG A 3 -13.69 96.06 -35.27
C ARG A 3 -14.07 94.66 -35.89
N PRO A 4 -13.38 93.53 -35.59
CA PRO A 4 -12.45 92.79 -36.45
C PRO A 4 -12.93 91.36 -36.82
N SER A 5 -12.13 90.58 -37.57
CA SER A 5 -12.16 89.11 -37.49
C SER A 5 -10.77 88.52 -37.72
N GLU A 6 -10.31 87.77 -36.71
CA GLU A 6 -9.12 86.93 -36.66
C GLU A 6 -9.06 85.95 -37.83
N ILE A 7 -7.85 85.71 -38.34
CA ILE A 7 -7.51 84.55 -39.15
C ILE A 7 -6.44 83.81 -38.36
N ASP A 8 -6.86 82.76 -37.67
CA ASP A 8 -5.98 81.75 -37.10
C ASP A 8 -5.41 80.89 -38.25
N ASP A 9 -4.09 80.84 -38.32
CA ASP A 9 -3.32 79.99 -39.23
C ASP A 9 -3.12 78.63 -38.53
N GLU A 10 -4.05 77.70 -38.75
CA GLU A 10 -3.91 76.32 -38.29
C GLU A 10 -2.79 75.61 -39.06
N THR A 11 -1.68 75.39 -38.38
CA THR A 11 -0.66 74.40 -38.74
C THR A 11 -1.29 73.01 -38.94
N PRO A 12 -0.88 72.21 -39.94
CA PRO A 12 -1.40 70.85 -40.09
C PRO A 12 -0.95 70.00 -38.92
N VAL A 13 -1.91 69.41 -38.20
CA VAL A 13 -1.68 68.37 -37.20
C VAL A 13 -1.04 67.17 -37.91
N GLU A 14 0.21 66.86 -37.56
CA GLU A 14 0.83 65.57 -37.88
C GLU A 14 -0.04 64.47 -37.25
N GLU A 15 -0.78 63.75 -38.09
CA GLU A 15 -1.40 62.48 -37.71
C GLU A 15 -0.28 61.51 -37.33
N THR A 16 -0.12 61.28 -36.04
CA THR A 16 0.68 60.18 -35.50
C THR A 16 0.17 58.88 -36.14
N PRO A 17 1.04 58.03 -36.74
CA PRO A 17 0.59 56.77 -37.27
C PRO A 17 0.06 55.93 -36.11
N THR A 18 -1.25 55.69 -36.13
CA THR A 18 -1.93 54.69 -35.32
C THR A 18 -1.14 53.40 -35.43
N THR A 19 -0.71 52.88 -34.29
CA THR A 19 -0.13 51.55 -34.10
C THR A 19 -1.20 50.47 -34.33
N GLU A 20 -1.90 50.54 -35.47
CA GLU A 20 -2.70 49.44 -35.98
C GLU A 20 -1.77 48.45 -36.68
N GLY A 21 -1.81 47.20 -36.21
CA GLY A 21 -1.40 46.08 -37.04
C GLY A 21 0.02 45.57 -36.81
N LEU A 22 0.37 45.20 -35.58
CA LEU A 22 1.45 44.22 -35.41
C LEU A 22 1.02 42.79 -35.80
N LEU A 23 -0.30 42.51 -35.95
CA LEU A 23 -0.82 41.19 -36.34
C LEU A 23 -2.07 41.19 -37.25
N GLY A 24 -2.76 42.31 -37.50
CA GLY A 24 -3.88 42.41 -38.46
C GLY A 24 -5.11 41.50 -38.20
N LEU A 25 -5.22 40.87 -37.02
CA LEU A 25 -6.27 39.90 -36.71
C LEU A 25 -7.41 40.54 -35.88
N PRO A 26 -8.67 40.11 -36.07
CA PRO A 26 -9.78 40.59 -35.23
C PRO A 26 -9.53 40.21 -33.76
N PRO A 27 -9.95 41.04 -32.78
CA PRO A 27 -9.63 40.85 -31.36
C PRO A 27 -10.10 39.50 -30.79
N LEU A 28 -11.14 38.89 -31.36
CA LEU A 28 -11.59 37.55 -31.02
C LEU A 28 -10.62 36.46 -31.51
N ALA A 29 -10.00 36.62 -32.69
CA ALA A 29 -8.98 35.71 -33.21
C ALA A 29 -7.68 35.80 -32.39
N ILE A 30 -7.30 37.00 -31.92
CA ILE A 30 -6.16 37.18 -31.01
C ILE A 30 -6.42 36.44 -29.68
N ARG A 31 -7.62 36.55 -29.12
CA ARG A 31 -8.00 35.81 -27.90
C ARG A 31 -7.98 34.29 -28.12
N LEU A 32 -8.55 33.80 -29.21
CA LEU A 32 -8.54 32.38 -29.55
C LEU A 32 -7.12 31.84 -29.77
N ALA A 33 -6.26 32.61 -30.44
CA ALA A 33 -4.85 32.27 -30.62
C ALA A 33 -4.11 32.24 -29.27
N ALA A 34 -4.33 33.23 -28.40
CA ALA A 34 -3.74 33.26 -27.06
C ALA A 34 -4.19 32.07 -26.20
N PHE A 35 -5.49 31.72 -26.22
CA PHE A 35 -6.00 30.51 -25.58
C PHE A 35 -5.34 29.25 -26.17
N GLY A 36 -5.22 29.15 -27.49
CA GLY A 36 -4.55 28.04 -28.16
C GLY A 36 -3.10 27.85 -27.70
N VAL A 37 -2.34 28.94 -27.56
CA VAL A 37 -0.95 28.91 -27.05
C VAL A 37 -0.90 28.44 -25.59
N VAL A 38 -1.82 28.90 -24.74
CA VAL A 38 -1.87 28.47 -23.32
C VAL A 38 -2.25 26.99 -23.21
N PHE A 39 -3.22 26.51 -23.99
CA PHE A 39 -3.57 25.09 -23.99
C PHE A 39 -2.44 24.22 -24.53
N ALA A 40 -1.75 24.67 -25.58
CA ALA A 40 -0.58 23.98 -26.11
C ALA A 40 0.57 23.94 -25.10
N SER A 41 0.85 25.05 -24.41
CA SER A 41 1.91 25.09 -23.40
C SER A 41 1.58 24.21 -22.19
N LEU A 42 0.34 24.21 -21.71
CA LEU A 42 -0.12 23.28 -20.68
C LEU A 42 0.02 21.82 -21.11
N GLY A 43 -0.32 21.51 -22.37
CA GLY A 43 -0.15 20.17 -22.93
C GLY A 43 1.31 19.72 -22.99
N VAL A 44 2.21 20.58 -23.47
CA VAL A 44 3.65 20.30 -23.53
C VAL A 44 4.26 20.20 -22.12
N SER A 45 3.85 21.06 -21.18
CA SER A 45 4.29 20.98 -19.78
C SER A 45 3.82 19.69 -19.12
N TRP A 46 2.57 19.30 -19.30
CA TRP A 46 2.04 18.03 -18.78
C TRP A 46 2.79 16.83 -19.36
N LEU A 47 3.02 16.83 -20.67
CA LEU A 47 3.76 15.77 -21.35
C LEU A 47 5.23 15.71 -20.87
N GLY A 48 5.89 16.86 -20.76
CA GLY A 48 7.25 16.98 -20.24
C GLY A 48 7.37 16.48 -18.80
N CYS A 49 6.44 16.88 -17.92
CA CYS A 49 6.41 16.42 -16.53
C CYS A 49 6.19 14.91 -16.43
N GLY A 50 5.27 14.34 -17.22
CA GLY A 50 5.01 12.90 -17.19
C GLY A 50 6.17 12.07 -17.72
N ILE A 51 6.83 12.51 -18.81
CA ILE A 51 8.04 11.86 -19.32
C ILE A 51 9.19 11.95 -18.31
N TYR A 52 9.39 13.13 -17.71
CA TYR A 52 10.42 13.32 -16.69
C TYR A 52 10.18 12.40 -15.48
N ARG A 53 8.95 12.33 -15.00
CA ARG A 53 8.57 11.43 -13.91
C ARG A 53 8.77 9.97 -14.29
N GLY A 54 8.35 9.55 -15.48
CA GLY A 54 8.52 8.19 -15.99
C GLY A 54 9.98 7.77 -16.05
N ARG A 55 10.88 8.68 -16.46
CA ARG A 55 12.34 8.43 -16.45
C ARG A 55 12.91 8.30 -15.04
N LEU A 56 12.47 9.14 -14.10
CA LEU A 56 12.87 9.03 -12.70
C LEU A 56 12.40 7.70 -12.09
N GLU A 57 11.15 7.32 -12.32
CA GLU A 57 10.63 6.01 -11.88
C GLU A 57 11.44 4.86 -12.47
N GLN A 58 11.74 4.89 -13.78
CA GLN A 58 12.58 3.86 -14.41
C GLN A 58 13.97 3.75 -13.78
N ALA A 59 14.58 4.87 -13.36
CA ALA A 59 15.86 4.83 -12.65
C ALA A 59 15.76 4.13 -11.28
N ILE A 60 14.63 4.27 -10.59
CA ILE A 60 14.35 3.54 -9.35
C ILE A 60 14.12 2.05 -9.66
N VAL A 61 13.32 1.74 -10.69
CA VAL A 61 13.06 0.35 -11.11
C VAL A 61 14.35 -0.39 -11.42
N ARG A 62 15.27 0.22 -12.19
CA ARG A 62 16.56 -0.39 -12.49
C ARG A 62 17.40 -0.67 -11.25
N GLN A 63 17.35 0.20 -10.24
CA GLN A 63 18.05 -0.03 -8.97
C GLN A 63 17.38 -1.15 -8.15
N VAL A 64 16.04 -1.22 -8.15
CA VAL A 64 15.30 -2.32 -7.54
C VAL A 64 15.63 -3.65 -8.20
N GLU A 65 15.61 -3.71 -9.52
CA GLU A 65 15.97 -4.91 -10.31
C GLU A 65 17.44 -5.28 -10.12
N ALA A 66 18.35 -4.31 -10.04
CA ALA A 66 19.76 -4.55 -9.75
C ALA A 66 19.99 -5.19 -8.38
N ALA A 67 19.13 -4.89 -7.38
CA ALA A 67 19.12 -5.55 -6.08
C ALA A 67 18.38 -6.90 -6.07
N GLY A 68 18.06 -7.44 -7.25
CA GLY A 68 17.28 -8.67 -7.43
C GLY A 68 15.80 -8.54 -7.05
N GLY A 69 15.33 -7.32 -6.82
CA GLY A 69 13.94 -7.03 -6.52
C GLY A 69 13.08 -6.92 -7.77
N HIS A 70 11.80 -6.67 -7.57
CA HIS A 70 10.86 -6.46 -8.68
C HIS A 70 9.83 -5.39 -8.32
N VAL A 71 9.27 -4.80 -9.37
CA VAL A 71 8.18 -3.82 -9.26
C VAL A 71 6.96 -4.29 -10.02
N ILE A 72 5.80 -3.89 -9.55
CA ILE A 72 4.53 -4.16 -10.22
C ILE A 72 3.83 -2.83 -10.47
N ARG A 73 3.27 -2.69 -11.67
CA ARG A 73 2.49 -1.54 -12.10
C ARG A 73 0.99 -1.81 -12.04
N ASP A 74 0.23 -0.74 -11.90
CA ASP A 74 -1.23 -0.73 -11.81
C ASP A 74 -1.94 -1.58 -12.88
N TYR A 75 -1.48 -1.53 -14.13
CA TYR A 75 -2.06 -2.31 -15.23
C TYR A 75 -1.76 -3.82 -15.18
N GLN A 76 -0.88 -4.28 -14.29
CA GLN A 76 -0.51 -5.68 -14.17
C GLN A 76 -1.36 -6.45 -13.16
N ILE A 77 -2.16 -5.74 -12.35
CA ILE A 77 -2.86 -6.35 -11.21
C ILE A 77 -4.31 -5.94 -11.11
N ASN A 78 -5.16 -6.83 -10.62
CA ASN A 78 -6.52 -6.49 -10.23
C ASN A 78 -6.64 -6.35 -8.70
N ILE A 79 -6.66 -5.11 -8.21
CA ILE A 79 -6.80 -4.81 -6.78
C ILE A 79 -8.27 -4.93 -6.32
N LYS A 80 -9.24 -4.95 -7.24
CA LYS A 80 -10.67 -4.88 -6.91
C LYS A 80 -11.28 -6.21 -6.44
N GLU A 81 -10.60 -7.33 -6.64
CA GLU A 81 -11.20 -8.65 -6.38
C GLU A 81 -11.22 -9.04 -4.89
N ASN A 82 -10.36 -8.47 -4.03
CA ASN A 82 -10.46 -8.73 -2.59
C ASN A 82 -9.74 -7.65 -1.74
N PRO A 83 -10.46 -6.66 -1.20
CA PRO A 83 -9.86 -5.60 -0.37
C PRO A 83 -9.27 -6.10 0.95
N LEU A 84 -9.61 -7.33 1.38
CA LEU A 84 -9.12 -7.90 2.63
C LEU A 84 -7.81 -8.67 2.48
N ARG A 85 -7.41 -9.03 1.26
CA ARG A 85 -6.19 -9.84 1.06
C ARG A 85 -4.97 -9.04 0.66
N PHE A 86 -5.10 -7.86 0.05
CA PHE A 86 -3.97 -7.19 -0.61
C PHE A 86 -3.09 -8.21 -1.37
N GLU A 87 -3.70 -9.23 -1.97
CA GLU A 87 -3.01 -10.20 -2.82
C GLU A 87 -3.33 -9.74 -4.25
N PRO A 88 -2.49 -8.86 -4.83
CA PRO A 88 -2.77 -8.38 -6.17
C PRO A 88 -2.66 -9.55 -7.13
N LYS A 89 -3.80 -9.94 -7.72
CA LYS A 89 -3.80 -11.01 -8.72
C LYS A 89 -3.23 -10.47 -10.01
N LEU A 90 -2.10 -11.04 -10.44
CA LEU A 90 -1.49 -10.72 -11.73
C LEU A 90 -2.49 -11.02 -12.84
N LEU A 91 -2.68 -10.06 -13.75
CA LEU A 91 -3.52 -10.22 -14.93
C LEU A 91 -2.84 -11.15 -15.93
N ALA A 92 -3.61 -12.07 -16.51
CA ALA A 92 -3.12 -13.00 -17.52
C ALA A 92 -2.62 -12.29 -18.80
N VAL A 93 -3.15 -11.10 -19.08
CA VAL A 93 -2.72 -10.20 -20.15
C VAL A 93 -2.53 -8.83 -19.53
N ALA A 94 -1.29 -8.35 -19.51
CA ALA A 94 -0.91 -7.05 -18.96
C ALA A 94 -0.18 -6.25 -20.04
N GLU A 95 -0.92 -5.55 -20.88
CA GLU A 95 -0.33 -4.64 -21.86
C GLU A 95 -0.17 -3.24 -21.24
N PRO A 96 1.00 -2.59 -21.42
CA PRO A 96 1.17 -1.21 -21.01
C PRO A 96 0.13 -0.30 -21.67
N PRO A 97 -0.30 0.78 -21.00
CA PRO A 97 -1.21 1.74 -21.62
C PRO A 97 -0.69 2.28 -22.95
N TRP A 98 -1.59 2.61 -23.88
CA TRP A 98 -1.23 2.99 -25.25
C TRP A 98 -0.20 4.13 -25.33
N LEU A 99 -0.26 5.10 -24.41
CA LEU A 99 0.67 6.23 -24.41
C LEU A 99 2.04 5.85 -23.87
N ASP A 100 2.12 4.84 -23.00
CA ASP A 100 3.40 4.29 -22.53
C ASP A 100 4.10 3.57 -23.69
N GLN A 101 3.31 2.83 -24.49
CA GLN A 101 3.79 2.18 -25.71
C GLN A 101 4.23 3.21 -26.76
N LEU A 102 3.42 4.25 -26.99
CA LEU A 102 3.71 5.30 -27.97
C LEU A 102 4.98 6.10 -27.62
N LEU A 103 5.17 6.45 -26.35
CA LEU A 103 6.30 7.28 -25.89
C LEU A 103 7.55 6.46 -25.54
N GLY A 104 7.43 5.13 -25.41
CA GLY A 104 8.52 4.25 -24.96
C GLY A 104 8.94 4.49 -23.50
N VAL A 105 8.11 5.18 -22.70
CA VAL A 105 8.36 5.48 -21.29
C VAL A 105 7.06 5.31 -20.48
N PRO A 106 7.13 4.88 -19.22
CA PRO A 106 5.96 4.73 -18.37
C PRO A 106 5.41 6.10 -17.97
N PHE A 107 4.40 6.57 -18.71
CA PHE A 107 3.81 7.89 -18.56
C PHE A 107 2.49 7.81 -17.78
N GLN A 108 1.61 6.89 -18.16
CA GLN A 108 0.30 6.62 -17.59
C GLN A 108 0.36 5.57 -16.48
N SER A 109 1.16 4.53 -16.64
CA SER A 109 1.27 3.51 -15.61
C SER A 109 1.89 4.07 -14.32
N ARG A 110 1.52 3.47 -13.19
CA ARG A 110 2.05 3.81 -11.86
C ARG A 110 2.62 2.57 -11.21
N ILE A 111 3.75 2.74 -10.50
CA ILE A 111 4.29 1.68 -9.65
C ILE A 111 3.40 1.59 -8.41
N VAL A 112 2.89 0.39 -8.15
CA VAL A 112 1.97 0.08 -7.05
C VAL A 112 2.59 -0.90 -6.06
N CYS A 113 3.51 -1.76 -6.51
CA CYS A 113 4.25 -2.66 -5.62
C CYS A 113 5.74 -2.58 -5.90
N ALA A 114 6.55 -2.67 -4.85
CA ALA A 114 7.99 -2.82 -4.93
C ALA A 114 8.43 -3.82 -3.87
N HIS A 115 9.08 -4.91 -4.28
CA HIS A 115 9.62 -5.91 -3.38
C HIS A 115 11.13 -6.00 -3.56
N ALA A 116 11.85 -5.98 -2.46
CA ALA A 116 13.29 -6.21 -2.47
C ALA A 116 13.61 -7.65 -2.83
N GLY A 117 14.75 -7.85 -3.49
CA GLY A 117 15.32 -9.16 -3.71
C GLY A 117 16.14 -9.63 -2.51
N PHE A 118 16.84 -10.75 -2.67
CA PHE A 118 17.68 -11.32 -1.61
C PHE A 118 18.75 -10.38 -1.07
N GLU A 119 19.29 -9.49 -1.91
CA GLU A 119 20.31 -8.52 -1.50
C GLU A 119 19.75 -7.39 -0.63
N GLY A 120 18.43 -7.18 -0.68
CA GLY A 120 17.74 -6.10 0.02
C GLY A 120 17.96 -4.72 -0.57
N PHE A 121 17.34 -3.72 0.04
CA PHE A 121 17.51 -2.33 -0.35
C PHE A 121 18.50 -1.61 0.56
N GLN A 122 19.25 -0.67 -0.04
CA GLN A 122 20.00 0.31 0.73
C GLN A 122 19.05 1.40 1.25
N PRO A 123 19.30 2.04 2.41
CA PRO A 123 18.45 3.11 2.93
C PRO A 123 18.20 4.26 1.94
N THR A 124 19.18 4.54 1.07
CA THR A 124 19.06 5.55 0.00
C THR A 124 18.03 5.16 -1.04
N LEU A 125 17.96 3.89 -1.44
CA LEU A 125 16.97 3.37 -2.38
C LEU A 125 15.58 3.37 -1.74
N VAL A 126 15.45 2.99 -0.47
CA VAL A 126 14.18 3.07 0.27
C VAL A 126 13.63 4.49 0.27
N LYS A 127 14.48 5.50 0.51
CA LYS A 127 14.08 6.93 0.44
C LYS A 127 13.65 7.35 -0.97
N GLN A 128 14.23 6.77 -2.03
CA GLN A 128 13.77 7.00 -3.39
C GLN A 128 12.42 6.34 -3.66
N ILE A 129 12.23 5.09 -3.21
CA ILE A 129 10.97 4.34 -3.29
C ILE A 129 9.85 5.07 -2.54
N ALA A 130 10.14 5.66 -1.38
CA ALA A 130 9.17 6.44 -0.61
C ALA A 130 8.62 7.68 -1.35
N ARG A 131 9.30 8.15 -2.42
CA ARG A 131 8.79 9.23 -3.30
C ARG A 131 7.73 8.73 -4.29
N LEU A 132 7.55 7.43 -4.44
CA LEU A 132 6.52 6.82 -5.28
C LEU A 132 5.15 6.96 -4.61
N ARG A 133 4.48 8.10 -4.84
CA ARG A 133 3.22 8.48 -4.17
C ARG A 133 2.02 7.54 -4.42
N HIS A 134 2.15 6.60 -5.34
CA HIS A 134 1.12 5.61 -5.68
C HIS A 134 1.47 4.20 -5.23
N LEU A 135 2.62 4.02 -4.56
CA LEU A 135 3.02 2.72 -4.05
C LEU A 135 2.08 2.30 -2.92
N GLN A 136 1.49 1.13 -3.07
CA GLN A 136 0.54 0.53 -2.12
C GLN A 136 1.17 -0.62 -1.34
N GLN A 137 2.15 -1.31 -1.91
CA GLN A 137 2.83 -2.44 -1.28
C GLN A 137 4.34 -2.27 -1.32
N LEU A 138 4.97 -2.49 -0.17
CA LEU A 138 6.42 -2.45 -0.03
C LEU A 138 6.91 -3.70 0.71
N GLY A 139 7.62 -4.57 0.00
CA GLY A 139 8.34 -5.68 0.62
C GLY A 139 9.79 -5.33 0.83
N LEU A 140 10.24 -5.44 2.06
CA LEU A 140 11.60 -5.21 2.48
C LEU A 140 12.19 -6.55 2.89
N TRP A 141 13.12 -7.03 2.10
CA TRP A 141 13.91 -8.22 2.36
C TRP A 141 15.31 -7.77 2.75
N ASN A 142 15.88 -8.31 3.83
CA ASN A 142 17.28 -8.07 4.23
C ASN A 142 17.73 -6.59 4.10
N THR A 143 16.85 -5.66 4.48
CA THR A 143 17.01 -4.23 4.23
C THR A 143 17.36 -3.53 5.53
N GLU A 144 18.48 -2.82 5.54
CA GLU A 144 18.84 -1.94 6.66
C GLU A 144 18.00 -0.66 6.57
N LEU A 145 17.35 -0.29 7.67
CA LEU A 145 16.48 0.87 7.75
C LEU A 145 17.05 1.85 8.78
N ASP A 146 17.44 3.05 8.33
CA ASP A 146 17.74 4.15 9.23
C ASP A 146 16.46 4.90 9.63
N ALA A 147 16.52 5.70 10.70
CA ALA A 147 15.38 6.47 11.20
C ALA A 147 14.72 7.36 10.12
N SER A 148 15.50 7.88 9.17
CA SER A 148 15.01 8.72 8.07
C SER A 148 14.28 7.89 7.00
N ALA A 149 14.69 6.65 6.74
CA ALA A 149 14.01 5.72 5.86
C ALA A 149 12.67 5.29 6.47
N LEU A 150 12.64 4.98 7.77
CA LEU A 150 11.40 4.69 8.50
C LEU A 150 10.43 5.89 8.45
N GLU A 151 10.93 7.11 8.63
CA GLU A 151 10.12 8.33 8.55
C GLU A 151 9.55 8.57 7.15
N SER A 152 10.34 8.21 6.14
CA SER A 152 9.89 8.29 4.74
C SER A 152 8.79 7.26 4.46
N ILE A 153 8.91 6.03 4.97
CA ILE A 153 7.90 4.97 4.83
C ILE A 153 6.61 5.35 5.56
N ALA A 154 6.70 5.82 6.81
CA ALA A 154 5.53 6.18 7.61
C ALA A 154 4.67 7.30 6.98
N ARG A 155 5.29 8.17 6.17
CA ARG A 155 4.64 9.28 5.46
C ARG A 155 4.15 8.93 4.05
N MET A 156 4.25 7.68 3.62
CA MET A 156 3.82 7.30 2.28
C MET A 156 2.29 7.40 2.15
N PRO A 157 1.78 8.24 1.22
CA PRO A 157 0.37 8.64 1.22
C PRO A 157 -0.59 7.54 0.72
N ALA A 158 -0.06 6.47 0.12
CA ALA A 158 -0.84 5.40 -0.47
C ALA A 158 -0.40 4.00 -0.01
N LEU A 159 0.61 3.90 0.86
CA LEU A 159 1.14 2.62 1.31
C LEU A 159 0.12 1.93 2.22
N ARG A 160 -0.33 0.76 1.83
CA ARG A 160 -1.34 -0.03 2.57
C ARG A 160 -0.78 -1.31 3.13
N GLU A 161 0.24 -1.88 2.49
CA GLU A 161 0.86 -3.11 2.94
C GLU A 161 2.36 -2.97 3.03
N ILE A 162 2.90 -3.42 4.16
CA ILE A 162 4.32 -3.58 4.36
C ILE A 162 4.62 -5.03 4.70
N GLU A 163 5.59 -5.59 3.99
CA GLU A 163 6.07 -6.94 4.19
C GLU A 163 7.53 -6.87 4.63
N LEU A 164 7.83 -7.45 5.79
CA LEU A 164 9.11 -7.34 6.47
C LEU A 164 9.73 -8.73 6.60
N HIS A 165 10.65 -9.05 5.69
CA HIS A 165 11.43 -10.29 5.66
C HIS A 165 12.86 -10.06 6.07
N TRP A 166 13.26 -10.62 7.22
CA TRP A 166 14.63 -10.46 7.70
C TRP A 166 15.17 -9.00 7.77
N PRO A 167 14.40 -7.93 8.05
CA PRO A 167 15.00 -6.71 8.58
C PRO A 167 15.21 -6.89 10.09
N TRP A 168 16.35 -6.42 10.62
CA TRP A 168 16.54 -6.29 12.05
C TRP A 168 15.83 -5.03 12.54
N LEU A 169 14.51 -5.09 12.69
CA LEU A 169 13.74 -4.04 13.34
C LEU A 169 13.69 -4.28 14.84
N THR A 170 13.96 -3.22 15.59
CA THR A 170 13.67 -3.13 17.01
C THR A 170 12.19 -2.78 17.23
N PRO A 171 11.61 -3.09 18.40
CA PRO A 171 10.24 -2.67 18.74
C PRO A 171 10.02 -1.16 18.56
N GLN A 172 10.97 -0.33 19.00
CA GLN A 172 10.90 1.13 18.87
C GLN A 172 10.84 1.62 17.41
N GLU A 173 11.51 0.92 16.49
CA GLU A 173 11.48 1.26 15.07
C GLU A 173 10.13 0.88 14.43
N LEU A 174 9.52 -0.22 14.88
CA LEU A 174 8.18 -0.61 14.43
C LEU A 174 7.09 0.29 15.03
N GLU A 175 7.20 0.68 16.30
CA GLU A 175 6.36 1.71 16.93
C GLU A 175 6.37 3.00 16.09
N PHE A 176 7.55 3.40 15.63
CA PHE A 176 7.70 4.58 14.79
C PHE A 176 7.02 4.43 13.42
N LEU A 177 7.10 3.25 12.79
CA LEU A 177 6.30 2.93 11.60
C LEU A 177 4.79 2.93 11.87
N GLY A 178 4.39 2.58 13.10
CA GLY A 178 3.00 2.61 13.59
C GLY A 178 2.32 3.97 13.44
N ARG A 179 3.10 5.06 13.37
CA ARG A 179 2.58 6.42 13.11
C ARG A 179 2.00 6.59 11.70
N SER A 180 2.11 5.59 10.83
CA SER A 180 1.48 5.61 9.51
C SER A 180 -0.04 5.51 9.62
N GLU A 181 -0.74 6.48 9.05
CA GLU A 181 -2.21 6.48 8.96
C GLU A 181 -2.75 5.64 7.79
N THR A 182 -1.87 5.12 6.93
CA THR A 182 -2.23 4.50 5.65
C THR A 182 -2.03 2.98 5.63
N ILE A 183 -1.14 2.43 6.46
CA ILE A 183 -0.84 1.00 6.53
C ILE A 183 -2.04 0.25 7.13
N GLU A 184 -2.55 -0.72 6.38
CA GLU A 184 -3.68 -1.59 6.74
C GLU A 184 -3.27 -3.07 6.87
N SER A 185 -2.13 -3.47 6.31
CA SER A 185 -1.62 -4.84 6.30
C SER A 185 -0.14 -4.87 6.68
N ILE A 186 0.22 -5.71 7.66
CA ILE A 186 1.60 -5.96 8.04
C ILE A 186 1.88 -7.45 7.93
N GLN A 187 3.00 -7.80 7.28
CA GLN A 187 3.51 -9.17 7.29
C GLN A 187 4.90 -9.19 7.94
N LEU A 188 5.04 -9.95 9.02
CA LEU A 188 6.30 -10.16 9.75
C LEU A 188 6.75 -11.61 9.54
N HIS A 189 7.92 -11.79 8.93
CA HIS A 189 8.38 -13.13 8.51
C HIS A 189 9.73 -13.55 9.11
N ASN A 190 9.81 -14.82 9.50
CA ASN A 190 10.98 -15.52 10.01
C ASN A 190 11.56 -14.88 11.28
N ASN A 191 12.89 -14.76 11.36
CA ASN A 191 13.61 -14.40 12.58
C ASN A 191 13.42 -12.94 13.03
N CYS A 192 12.79 -12.08 12.23
CA CYS A 192 12.45 -10.72 12.65
C CYS A 192 11.22 -10.71 13.57
N ALA A 193 10.30 -11.67 13.39
CA ALA A 193 9.09 -11.74 14.19
C ALA A 193 9.40 -12.24 15.60
N THR A 194 9.18 -11.40 16.60
CA THR A 194 9.26 -11.73 18.04
C THR A 194 8.01 -11.23 18.72
N ASP A 195 7.64 -11.79 19.88
CA ASP A 195 6.48 -11.32 20.64
C ASP A 195 6.53 -9.82 20.95
N ALA A 196 7.73 -9.31 21.27
CA ALA A 196 7.95 -7.89 21.51
C ALA A 196 7.69 -7.04 20.27
N LEU A 197 8.11 -7.50 19.09
CA LEU A 197 7.85 -6.79 17.84
C LEU A 197 6.36 -6.84 17.47
N VAL A 198 5.71 -8.00 17.63
CA VAL A 198 4.27 -8.13 17.37
C VAL A 198 3.45 -7.25 18.32
N ALA A 199 3.91 -7.02 19.56
CA ALA A 199 3.22 -6.13 20.49
C ALA A 199 3.10 -4.69 19.99
N GLU A 200 4.04 -4.22 19.16
CA GLU A 200 4.05 -2.84 18.65
C GLU A 200 3.03 -2.59 17.53
N VAL A 201 2.36 -3.64 17.02
CA VAL A 201 1.37 -3.47 15.95
C VAL A 201 0.11 -2.73 16.42
N VAL A 202 -0.09 -2.62 17.73
CA VAL A 202 -1.13 -1.80 18.37
C VAL A 202 -1.03 -0.31 18.01
N HIS A 203 0.16 0.14 17.58
CA HIS A 203 0.38 1.52 17.19
C HIS A 203 -0.13 1.87 15.80
N PHE A 204 -0.54 0.89 14.98
CA PHE A 204 -1.06 1.13 13.64
C PHE A 204 -2.58 1.34 13.67
N PRO A 205 -3.08 2.60 13.57
CA PRO A 205 -4.49 2.92 13.81
C PRO A 205 -5.45 2.34 12.77
N GLY A 206 -4.94 2.01 11.57
CA GLY A 206 -5.70 1.47 10.45
C GLY A 206 -5.49 -0.02 10.18
N LEU A 207 -4.83 -0.75 11.09
CA LEU A 207 -4.44 -2.14 10.85
C LEU A 207 -5.66 -3.07 10.76
N LYS A 208 -5.81 -3.74 9.61
CA LYS A 208 -6.90 -4.69 9.31
C LYS A 208 -6.40 -6.10 9.09
N LYS A 209 -5.17 -6.28 8.65
CA LYS A 209 -4.58 -7.59 8.36
C LYS A 209 -3.21 -7.69 9.01
N ILE A 210 -2.95 -8.84 9.63
CA ILE A 210 -1.61 -9.19 10.07
C ILE A 210 -1.31 -10.64 9.70
N MET A 211 -0.10 -10.83 9.19
CA MET A 211 0.51 -12.15 9.04
C MET A 211 1.79 -12.19 9.86
N VAL A 212 1.91 -13.20 10.71
CA VAL A 212 3.11 -13.42 11.51
C VAL A 212 3.59 -14.84 11.27
N SER A 213 4.83 -14.97 10.83
CA SER A 213 5.49 -16.26 10.61
C SER A 213 6.84 -16.22 11.30
N GLY A 214 7.16 -17.21 12.14
CA GLY A 214 8.51 -17.34 12.65
C GLY A 214 8.64 -18.08 13.99
N PRO A 215 9.79 -18.74 14.23
CA PRO A 215 9.97 -19.61 15.38
C PRO A 215 10.16 -18.88 16.72
N ARG A 216 10.26 -17.54 16.70
CA ARG A 216 10.48 -16.70 17.89
C ARG A 216 9.22 -16.03 18.40
N VAL A 217 8.09 -16.32 17.76
CA VAL A 217 6.77 -15.85 18.17
C VAL A 217 6.10 -16.98 18.94
N THR A 218 5.36 -16.64 19.99
CA THR A 218 4.61 -17.55 20.85
C THR A 218 3.16 -17.10 20.97
N GLY A 219 2.30 -17.88 21.64
CA GLY A 219 0.91 -17.48 21.88
C GLY A 219 0.76 -16.16 22.64
N ARG A 220 1.81 -15.69 23.33
CA ARG A 220 1.85 -14.37 23.98
C ARG A 220 1.67 -13.21 23.01
N SER A 221 2.02 -13.39 21.74
CA SER A 221 1.84 -12.35 20.72
C SER A 221 0.38 -12.09 20.38
N ILE A 222 -0.54 -12.99 20.74
CA ILE A 222 -1.96 -12.91 20.37
C ILE A 222 -2.70 -11.84 21.17
N ALA A 223 -2.37 -11.66 22.45
CA ALA A 223 -3.05 -10.67 23.29
C ALA A 223 -2.90 -9.23 22.76
N PRO A 224 -1.71 -8.76 22.35
CA PRO A 224 -1.60 -7.46 21.68
C PRO A 224 -2.39 -7.34 20.37
N LEU A 225 -2.57 -8.43 19.61
CA LEU A 225 -3.40 -8.37 18.39
C LEU A 225 -4.86 -8.06 18.73
N ALA A 226 -5.37 -8.56 19.86
CA ALA A 226 -6.72 -8.26 20.32
C ALA A 226 -6.94 -6.77 20.67
N GLU A 227 -5.87 -6.01 20.91
CA GLU A 227 -5.93 -4.56 21.15
C GLU A 227 -6.07 -3.74 19.86
N CYS A 228 -6.07 -4.38 18.69
CA CYS A 228 -6.25 -3.75 17.39
C CYS A 228 -7.71 -3.94 16.89
N PRO A 229 -8.66 -3.06 17.26
CA PRO A 229 -10.10 -3.31 17.06
C PRO A 229 -10.54 -3.38 15.59
N GLN A 230 -9.71 -2.90 14.66
CA GLN A 230 -9.99 -2.94 13.23
C GLN A 230 -9.50 -4.22 12.53
N LEU A 231 -8.85 -5.14 13.25
CA LEU A 231 -8.35 -6.38 12.68
C LEU A 231 -9.50 -7.25 12.15
N GLN A 232 -9.37 -7.64 10.88
CA GLN A 232 -10.31 -8.48 10.16
C GLN A 232 -9.69 -9.81 9.73
N SER A 233 -8.37 -9.88 9.64
CA SER A 233 -7.64 -11.07 9.21
C SER A 233 -6.35 -11.26 9.99
N ILE A 234 -6.23 -12.42 10.66
CA ILE A 234 -5.02 -12.83 11.37
C ILE A 234 -4.53 -14.14 10.75
N GLU A 235 -3.29 -14.18 10.26
CA GLU A 235 -2.59 -15.40 9.89
C GLU A 235 -1.37 -15.59 10.80
N LEU A 236 -1.36 -16.68 11.54
CA LEU A 236 -0.24 -17.12 12.36
C LEU A 236 0.37 -18.37 11.72
N ARG A 237 1.68 -18.36 11.52
CA ARG A 237 2.41 -19.45 10.88
C ARG A 237 3.61 -19.90 11.70
N ASP A 238 3.73 -21.22 11.87
CA ASP A 238 4.85 -21.90 12.52
C ASP A 238 5.14 -21.39 13.95
N ILE A 239 4.06 -21.05 14.67
CA ILE A 239 4.08 -20.61 16.07
C ILE A 239 3.76 -21.81 16.96
N SER A 240 4.77 -22.46 17.52
CA SER A 240 4.56 -23.70 18.28
C SER A 240 3.82 -23.46 19.60
N GLY A 241 2.78 -24.27 19.85
CA GLY A 241 2.23 -24.48 21.19
C GLY A 241 1.24 -23.41 21.64
N ILE A 242 0.44 -22.86 20.72
CA ILE A 242 -0.65 -21.94 21.07
C ILE A 242 -1.70 -22.71 21.89
N SER A 243 -1.93 -22.26 23.11
CA SER A 243 -2.96 -22.80 24.01
C SER A 243 -4.34 -22.20 23.73
N PRO A 244 -5.44 -22.89 24.10
CA PRO A 244 -6.79 -22.33 23.99
C PRO A 244 -6.96 -21.00 24.74
N GLU A 245 -6.30 -20.84 25.88
CA GLU A 245 -6.38 -19.63 26.71
C GLU A 245 -5.75 -18.41 26.02
N GLU A 246 -4.67 -18.61 25.27
CA GLU A 246 -4.01 -17.55 24.49
C GLU A 246 -4.84 -17.08 23.30
N LEU A 247 -5.80 -17.88 22.83
CA LEU A 247 -6.73 -17.51 21.75
C LEU A 247 -7.95 -16.72 22.25
N ARG A 248 -8.26 -16.77 23.54
CA ARG A 248 -9.43 -16.08 24.11
C ARG A 248 -9.50 -14.58 23.83
N PRO A 249 -8.40 -13.81 23.87
CA PRO A 249 -8.45 -12.37 23.56
C PRO A 249 -9.03 -12.07 22.17
N LEU A 250 -8.92 -13.00 21.21
CA LEU A 250 -9.48 -12.80 19.86
C LEU A 250 -11.02 -12.72 19.83
N ILE A 251 -11.71 -13.18 20.89
CA ILE A 251 -13.17 -13.07 21.03
C ILE A 251 -13.62 -11.60 21.08
N ASP A 252 -12.76 -10.73 21.61
CA ASP A 252 -13.06 -9.31 21.76
C ASP A 252 -12.88 -8.50 20.46
N LEU A 253 -12.40 -9.14 19.38
CA LEU A 253 -12.27 -8.50 18.07
C LEU A 253 -13.59 -8.53 17.30
N PRO A 254 -14.31 -7.41 17.17
CA PRO A 254 -15.67 -7.39 16.64
C PRO A 254 -15.72 -7.67 15.13
N ASP A 255 -14.63 -7.42 14.41
CA ASP A 255 -14.56 -7.49 12.95
C ASP A 255 -13.67 -8.62 12.42
N LEU A 256 -13.18 -9.52 13.29
CA LEU A 256 -12.31 -10.62 12.89
C LEU A 256 -13.07 -11.66 12.05
N LYS A 257 -12.85 -11.63 10.73
CA LYS A 257 -13.52 -12.49 9.74
C LYS A 257 -12.70 -13.70 9.35
N THR A 258 -11.38 -13.57 9.32
CA THR A 258 -10.46 -14.62 8.87
C THR A 258 -9.42 -14.91 9.93
N LEU A 259 -9.32 -16.18 10.33
CA LEU A 259 -8.27 -16.67 11.21
C LEU A 259 -7.61 -17.90 10.58
N ALA A 260 -6.30 -17.81 10.37
CA ALA A 260 -5.50 -18.91 9.87
C ALA A 260 -4.39 -19.26 10.88
N LEU A 261 -4.38 -20.50 11.35
CA LEU A 261 -3.42 -21.06 12.29
C LEU A 261 -2.69 -22.20 11.59
N LYS A 262 -1.54 -21.90 10.97
CA LYS A 262 -0.78 -22.84 10.13
C LYS A 262 0.48 -23.25 10.87
N GLY A 263 0.68 -24.53 11.13
CA GLY A 263 1.85 -24.98 11.90
C GLY A 263 1.83 -24.56 13.37
N CYS A 264 0.66 -24.22 13.93
CA CYS A 264 0.58 -23.63 15.27
C CYS A 264 0.46 -24.63 16.43
N GLY A 265 0.37 -25.93 16.14
CA GLY A 265 0.17 -26.97 17.16
C GLY A 265 -1.17 -26.88 17.91
N VAL A 266 -2.19 -26.27 17.29
CA VAL A 266 -3.53 -26.11 17.86
C VAL A 266 -4.28 -27.44 17.80
N ASP A 267 -4.84 -27.87 18.94
CA ASP A 267 -5.59 -29.12 19.08
C ASP A 267 -7.12 -28.87 19.22
N ALA A 268 -7.88 -29.95 19.45
CA ALA A 268 -9.34 -29.89 19.59
C ALA A 268 -9.82 -29.11 20.83
N ASN A 269 -8.95 -28.86 21.82
CA ASN A 269 -9.30 -28.09 23.00
C ASN A 269 -9.43 -26.59 22.70
N ALA A 270 -8.92 -26.12 21.57
CA ALA A 270 -9.08 -24.73 21.13
C ALA A 270 -10.45 -24.47 20.47
N TYR A 271 -11.13 -25.49 19.96
CA TYR A 271 -12.37 -25.31 19.19
C TYR A 271 -13.52 -24.63 19.97
N PRO A 272 -13.73 -24.91 21.27
CA PRO A 272 -14.72 -24.17 22.06
C PRO A 272 -14.44 -22.67 22.16
N VAL A 273 -13.16 -22.28 22.19
CA VAL A 273 -12.76 -20.85 22.19
C VAL A 273 -12.97 -20.24 20.81
N LEU A 274 -12.55 -20.94 19.76
CA LEU A 274 -12.68 -20.47 18.37
C LEU A 274 -14.13 -20.36 17.90
N ALA A 275 -15.03 -21.19 18.43
CA ALA A 275 -16.46 -21.12 18.13
C ALA A 275 -17.06 -19.76 18.58
N GLN A 276 -16.62 -19.24 19.72
CA GLN A 276 -17.11 -17.98 20.30
C GLN A 276 -16.69 -16.73 19.52
N LEU A 277 -15.86 -16.84 18.48
CA LEU A 277 -15.46 -15.70 17.65
C LEU A 277 -16.69 -15.16 16.87
N PRO A 278 -17.21 -13.97 17.19
CA PRO A 278 -18.56 -13.57 16.82
C PRO A 278 -18.73 -13.29 15.32
N ALA A 279 -17.70 -12.73 14.68
CA ALA A 279 -17.72 -12.33 13.28
C ALA A 279 -16.95 -13.28 12.35
N LEU A 280 -16.44 -14.41 12.86
CA LEU A 280 -15.57 -15.29 12.09
C LEU A 280 -16.34 -15.97 10.94
N GLN A 281 -15.79 -15.85 9.74
CA GLN A 281 -16.34 -16.40 8.49
C GLN A 281 -15.45 -17.50 7.90
N SER A 282 -14.14 -17.39 8.10
CA SER A 282 -13.15 -18.32 7.57
C SER A 282 -12.16 -18.72 8.66
N LEU A 283 -12.15 -20.00 9.00
CA LEU A 283 -11.16 -20.61 9.89
C LEU A 283 -10.31 -21.60 9.09
N THR A 284 -8.99 -21.51 9.20
CA THR A 284 -8.06 -22.49 8.64
C THR A 284 -7.11 -22.94 9.73
N ILE A 285 -7.08 -24.24 10.02
CA ILE A 285 -6.12 -24.84 10.95
C ILE A 285 -5.34 -25.89 10.18
N LEU A 286 -4.03 -25.69 10.04
CA LEU A 286 -3.12 -26.66 9.41
C LEU A 286 -2.08 -27.08 10.43
N GLY A 287 -1.86 -28.39 10.59
CA GLY A 287 -0.82 -28.91 11.48
C GLY A 287 0.61 -28.61 10.97
N ALA A 288 1.58 -28.57 11.87
CA ALA A 288 3.01 -28.39 11.54
C ALA A 288 3.64 -29.65 10.91
N ASN A 289 2.91 -30.76 10.92
CA ASN A 289 3.37 -32.08 10.52
C ASN A 289 2.32 -32.73 9.63
N TYR A 290 2.71 -33.10 8.42
CA TYR A 290 2.03 -34.11 7.57
C TYR A 290 2.23 -35.52 8.15
N ASP A 291 2.22 -35.65 9.47
CA ASP A 291 2.47 -36.92 10.15
C ASP A 291 1.14 -37.66 10.32
N THR A 292 0.96 -38.71 9.52
CA THR A 292 -0.26 -39.50 9.32
C THR A 292 -0.69 -40.35 10.52
N ASN A 293 -0.20 -40.06 11.73
CA ASN A 293 -0.48 -40.83 12.94
C ASN A 293 -1.03 -39.95 14.05
N LEU A 294 -2.26 -39.45 13.85
CA LEU A 294 -3.08 -38.92 14.93
C LEU A 294 -3.98 -40.03 15.47
N PRO A 295 -3.94 -40.36 16.78
CA PRO A 295 -4.88 -41.30 17.37
C PRO A 295 -6.28 -40.70 17.30
N ALA A 296 -7.24 -41.51 16.80
CA ALA A 296 -8.68 -41.26 16.65
C ALA A 296 -9.16 -39.90 17.16
N ILE A 297 -8.94 -38.86 16.37
CA ILE A 297 -9.53 -37.54 16.59
C ILE A 297 -11.01 -37.68 16.23
N ALA A 298 -11.86 -36.97 16.98
CA ALA A 298 -13.23 -36.66 16.57
C ALA A 298 -13.32 -36.42 15.05
N PRO A 299 -14.40 -36.82 14.37
CA PRO A 299 -14.51 -36.65 12.92
C PRO A 299 -14.13 -35.21 12.55
N PRO A 300 -13.25 -35.03 11.55
CA PRO A 300 -12.71 -33.73 11.20
C PRO A 300 -13.85 -32.77 10.93
N ILE A 301 -13.82 -31.62 11.59
CA ILE A 301 -14.82 -30.57 11.39
C ILE A 301 -14.59 -30.04 9.97
N HIS A 302 -15.59 -30.20 9.10
CA HIS A 302 -15.46 -29.82 7.69
C HIS A 302 -15.96 -28.41 7.42
N SER A 303 -16.65 -27.77 8.38
CA SER A 303 -17.12 -26.40 8.25
C SER A 303 -17.15 -25.64 9.58
N LEU A 304 -17.04 -24.32 9.51
CA LEU A 304 -17.16 -23.44 10.68
C LEU A 304 -18.54 -23.56 11.34
N GLU A 305 -19.59 -23.83 10.55
CA GLU A 305 -20.95 -24.07 11.05
C GLU A 305 -21.03 -25.37 11.85
N GLU A 306 -20.41 -26.45 11.37
CA GLU A 306 -20.32 -27.72 12.11
C GLU A 306 -19.56 -27.55 13.44
N MET A 307 -18.51 -26.72 13.46
CA MET A 307 -17.80 -26.37 14.70
C MET A 307 -18.73 -25.66 15.68
N ARG A 308 -19.42 -24.61 15.22
CA ARG A 308 -20.34 -23.83 16.06
C ARG A 308 -21.48 -24.70 16.59
N LEU A 309 -22.14 -25.48 15.74
CA LEU A 309 -23.21 -26.40 16.16
C LEU A 309 -22.75 -27.38 17.24
N ARG A 310 -21.55 -27.95 17.07
CA ARG A 310 -21.03 -28.97 17.98
C ARG A 310 -20.58 -28.42 19.34
N TYR A 311 -20.07 -27.18 19.37
CA TYR A 311 -19.42 -26.63 20.56
C TYR A 311 -20.14 -25.42 21.19
N GLU A 312 -21.04 -24.73 20.48
CA GLU A 312 -21.95 -23.70 21.06
C GLU A 312 -23.25 -24.31 21.58
N GLY A 313 -23.74 -25.40 20.97
CA GLY A 313 -24.99 -26.08 21.35
C GLY A 313 -24.95 -26.87 22.66
N SER A 314 -23.83 -26.83 23.39
CA SER A 314 -23.61 -27.53 24.66
C SER A 314 -23.52 -26.54 25.83
N SER A 315 -24.50 -25.65 25.98
CA SER A 315 -24.70 -24.95 27.25
C SER A 315 -25.78 -25.68 28.06
N PRO A 316 -25.55 -26.01 29.36
CA PRO A 316 -26.59 -26.55 30.25
C PRO A 316 -27.71 -25.54 30.51
#